data_AF-A0A2T7DPH8-F1
#
_entry.id   AF-A0A2T7DPH8-F1
#
_cell.length_a   1.000
_cell.length_b   1.000
_cell.length_c   1.000
_cell.angle_alpha   90.00
_cell.angle_beta   90.00
_cell.angle_gamma   90.00
#
_symmetry.space_group_name_H-M   'P 1'
#
loop_
_entity.id
_entity.type
_entity.pdbx_description
1 polymer ?
#
loop_
_entity_poly.entity_id
_entity_poly.type
_entity_poly.pdbx_seq_one_letter_code
_entity_poly.pdbx_strand_id
1 'polypeptide(L)'
;MAVRDCVELLGYSVDELGWALDAMAETDDGLEELDASGARVAAAAAAARRAEDDLHAWLSAALGNQDTCLEGFRGTDGRLLRRVEAAVAQLSQLVSNLLAMHKRLRSITPLLHHAPPRYNGTGGGGGDPGSELPPWVMDIEGGGGGGRDEELLLKRARGGGRSTRVDVVVAQDGSGRYRTVSEAVARAPSHSKRKYVIYVKRGVYHENVEVRKKKTNIVLVGEGMGETVISGSRSFSGGWTTFRSATFAVAGAGFVARDLTIRNTAGPAAHQAVALRVDSDRSAFFRVAVEGHQDTLYAHSLRQFYRDCRVAGTVDFVFGNGIAVLQRTLVATLPLAPGQAGSVTAQGRRDPNQNTGFAFHGCVVEARHPTFLGRPWKPFSRVVVMESYLGPGVQARGWLEWAATGAGERGAALATLFYGEYGNYGPGAGVAGRVKWPGYHVIADAAVAGRFTVRRFIDGLAWLPATGVTFTADLFRK
;
A
#
# COMPACT_ATOMS: atom_id res chain seq x y z
N MET A 1 14.06 -9.37 -20.40
CA MET A 1 12.94 -9.07 -19.48
C MET A 1 13.15 -7.73 -18.79
N ALA A 2 14.25 -7.57 -18.05
CA ALA A 2 14.64 -6.32 -17.36
C ALA A 2 14.37 -5.00 -18.12
N VAL A 3 14.81 -4.89 -19.38
CA VAL A 3 14.59 -3.68 -20.19
C VAL A 3 13.10 -3.39 -20.39
N ARG A 4 12.28 -4.42 -20.67
CA ARG A 4 10.84 -4.28 -20.87
C ARG A 4 10.16 -3.84 -19.58
N ASP A 5 10.62 -4.35 -18.43
CA ASP A 5 10.11 -3.97 -17.11
C ASP A 5 10.42 -2.51 -16.84
N CYS A 6 11.66 -2.09 -17.09
CA CYS A 6 12.06 -0.71 -16.92
C CYS A 6 11.27 0.24 -17.83
N VAL A 7 11.07 -0.09 -19.11
CA VAL A 7 10.27 0.73 -20.04
C VAL A 7 8.81 0.82 -19.56
N GLU A 8 8.24 -0.27 -19.08
CA GLU A 8 6.88 -0.31 -18.53
C GLU A 8 6.75 0.60 -17.29
N LEU A 9 7.70 0.48 -16.35
CA LEU A 9 7.76 1.27 -15.11
C LEU A 9 7.97 2.76 -15.38
N LEU A 10 8.88 3.11 -16.28
CA LEU A 10 9.07 4.50 -16.71
C LEU A 10 7.79 5.04 -17.39
N GLY A 11 7.08 4.19 -18.12
CA GLY A 11 5.78 4.53 -18.69
C GLY A 11 4.68 4.75 -17.65
N TYR A 12 4.79 4.16 -16.45
CA TYR A 12 3.93 4.49 -15.30
C TYR A 12 4.35 5.80 -14.64
N SER A 13 5.66 6.01 -14.44
CA SER A 13 6.19 7.28 -13.92
C SER A 13 5.75 8.48 -14.75
N VAL A 14 5.70 8.35 -16.09
CA VAL A 14 5.23 9.44 -16.96
C VAL A 14 3.76 9.77 -16.72
N ASP A 15 2.88 8.77 -16.56
CA ASP A 15 1.47 9.05 -16.27
C ASP A 15 1.30 9.68 -14.88
N GLU A 16 2.00 9.15 -13.88
CA GLU A 16 1.94 9.64 -12.50
C GLU A 16 2.46 11.08 -12.38
N LEU A 17 3.52 11.43 -13.13
CA LEU A 17 4.00 12.80 -13.23
C LEU A 17 3.01 13.71 -13.98
N GLY A 18 2.33 13.19 -15.01
CA GLY A 18 1.25 13.91 -15.68
C GLY A 18 0.09 14.23 -14.74
N TRP A 19 -0.38 13.24 -13.98
CA TRP A 19 -1.43 13.44 -12.99
C TRP A 19 -1.01 14.41 -11.89
N ALA A 20 0.24 14.32 -11.43
CA ALA A 20 0.80 15.27 -10.47
C ALA A 20 0.73 16.72 -10.98
N LEU A 21 1.07 16.97 -12.25
CA LEU A 21 0.95 18.30 -12.86
C LEU A 21 -0.50 18.77 -12.93
N ASP A 22 -1.44 17.89 -13.31
CA ASP A 22 -2.87 18.21 -13.35
C ASP A 22 -3.39 18.61 -11.94
N ALA A 23 -3.02 17.85 -10.90
CA ALA A 23 -3.42 18.17 -9.52
C ALA A 23 -2.81 19.47 -9.00
N MET A 24 -1.60 19.83 -9.43
CA MET A 24 -0.99 21.12 -9.09
C MET A 24 -1.80 22.28 -9.70
N ALA A 25 -2.28 22.14 -10.93
CA ALA A 25 -3.12 23.16 -11.57
C ALA A 25 -4.48 23.31 -10.85
N GLU A 26 -5.12 22.20 -10.46
CA GLU A 26 -6.38 22.23 -9.69
C GLU A 26 -6.23 22.90 -8.31
N THR A 27 -5.02 22.87 -7.73
CA THR A 27 -4.75 23.51 -6.43
C THR A 27 -4.70 25.04 -6.55
N ASP A 28 -4.21 25.56 -7.68
CA ASP A 28 -4.10 27.01 -7.95
C ASP A 28 -5.49 27.63 -8.18
N ASP A 29 -6.31 26.99 -9.02
CA ASP A 29 -7.69 27.42 -9.31
C ASP A 29 -8.57 27.45 -8.03
N GLY A 30 -8.37 26.48 -7.13
CA GLY A 30 -9.12 26.40 -5.87
C GLY A 30 -8.78 27.49 -4.85
N LEU A 31 -7.62 28.14 -4.97
CA LEU A 31 -7.20 29.25 -4.12
C LEU A 31 -7.78 30.59 -4.59
N GLU A 32 -8.08 30.75 -5.88
CA GLU A 32 -8.73 31.95 -6.42
C GLU A 32 -10.23 32.02 -6.08
N GLU A 33 -10.91 30.88 -5.88
CA GLU A 33 -12.35 30.81 -5.56
C GLU A 33 -12.70 31.11 -4.08
N LEU A 34 -11.72 31.46 -3.23
CA LEU A 34 -11.89 31.70 -1.80
C LEU A 34 -12.71 32.97 -1.43
N ASP A 35 -13.20 33.72 -2.42
CA ASP A 35 -14.08 34.90 -2.25
C ASP A 35 -15.59 34.56 -2.19
N ALA A 36 -15.94 33.30 -1.88
CA ALA A 36 -17.33 32.83 -1.85
C ALA A 36 -17.80 32.36 -0.45
N SER A 37 -19.12 32.18 -0.29
CA SER A 37 -19.78 31.74 0.96
C SER A 37 -19.04 30.59 1.70
N GLY A 38 -19.06 30.57 3.04
CA GLY A 38 -18.25 29.65 3.86
C GLY A 38 -18.38 28.14 3.59
N ALA A 39 -19.49 27.65 3.04
CA ALA A 39 -19.63 26.25 2.63
C ALA A 39 -18.85 25.91 1.35
N ARG A 40 -18.71 26.87 0.43
CA ARG A 40 -17.89 26.73 -0.79
C ARG A 40 -16.41 26.73 -0.45
N VAL A 41 -16.00 27.61 0.47
CA VAL A 41 -14.62 27.65 1.00
C VAL A 41 -14.20 26.33 1.64
N ALA A 42 -15.06 25.71 2.46
CA ALA A 42 -14.76 24.41 3.07
C ALA A 42 -14.63 23.28 2.03
N ALA A 43 -15.46 23.30 0.97
CA ALA A 43 -15.38 22.33 -0.11
C ALA A 43 -14.12 22.51 -0.97
N ALA A 44 -13.75 23.76 -1.28
CA ALA A 44 -12.53 24.11 -2.01
C ALA A 44 -11.28 23.70 -1.21
N ALA A 45 -11.22 24.03 0.09
CA ALA A 45 -10.12 23.61 0.95
C ALA A 45 -9.99 22.08 1.04
N ALA A 46 -11.11 21.35 1.10
CA ALA A 46 -11.10 19.89 1.05
C ALA A 46 -10.65 19.33 -0.30
N ALA A 47 -10.94 20.02 -1.42
CA ALA A 47 -10.46 19.65 -2.74
C ALA A 47 -8.95 19.88 -2.88
N ALA A 48 -8.45 21.06 -2.47
CA ALA A 48 -7.02 21.38 -2.47
C ALA A 48 -6.21 20.36 -1.64
N ARG A 49 -6.67 20.02 -0.43
CA ARG A 49 -6.01 19.01 0.40
C ARG A 49 -5.93 17.64 -0.28
N ARG A 50 -6.99 17.24 -1.01
CA ARG A 50 -6.99 15.98 -1.78
C ARG A 50 -6.02 16.04 -2.95
N ALA A 51 -6.00 17.15 -3.70
CA ALA A 51 -5.08 17.36 -4.81
C ALA A 51 -3.63 17.27 -4.34
N GLU A 52 -3.31 17.86 -3.19
CA GLU A 52 -1.98 17.72 -2.62
C GLU A 52 -1.65 16.27 -2.21
N ASP A 53 -2.59 15.55 -1.59
CA ASP A 53 -2.39 14.15 -1.16
C ASP A 53 -2.23 13.21 -2.36
N ASP A 54 -2.96 13.48 -3.44
CA ASP A 54 -2.81 12.85 -4.75
C ASP A 54 -1.41 13.10 -5.34
N LEU A 55 -1.01 14.37 -5.42
CA LEU A 55 0.33 14.78 -5.87
C LEU A 55 1.45 14.04 -5.12
N HIS A 56 1.36 13.97 -3.79
CA HIS A 56 2.36 13.30 -2.96
C HIS A 56 2.40 11.79 -3.22
N ALA A 57 1.24 11.15 -3.36
CA ALA A 57 1.16 9.71 -3.66
C ALA A 57 1.72 9.38 -5.05
N TRP A 58 1.42 10.18 -6.07
CA TRP A 58 1.86 9.95 -7.44
C TRP A 58 3.36 10.23 -7.62
N LEU A 59 3.89 11.31 -7.04
CA LEU A 59 5.34 11.56 -7.03
C LEU A 59 6.10 10.43 -6.30
N SER A 60 5.54 9.93 -5.20
CA SER A 60 6.15 8.82 -4.45
C SER A 60 6.20 7.53 -5.28
N ALA A 61 5.12 7.24 -6.03
CA ALA A 61 5.07 6.10 -6.94
C ALA A 61 6.05 6.26 -8.12
N ALA A 62 6.13 7.45 -8.71
CA ALA A 62 7.02 7.73 -9.83
C ALA A 62 8.49 7.49 -9.46
N LEU A 63 8.89 7.84 -8.25
CA LEU A 63 10.23 7.53 -7.71
C LEU A 63 10.41 6.02 -7.46
N GLY A 64 9.42 5.35 -6.87
CA GLY A 64 9.47 3.91 -6.61
C GLY A 64 9.59 3.05 -7.88
N ASN A 65 8.93 3.45 -8.96
CA ASN A 65 8.99 2.78 -10.26
C ASN A 65 10.43 2.73 -10.83
N GLN A 66 11.21 3.79 -10.61
CA GLN A 66 12.60 3.90 -11.07
C GLN A 66 13.53 2.97 -10.29
N ASP A 67 13.32 2.84 -8.97
CA ASP A 67 14.04 1.87 -8.15
C ASP A 67 13.77 0.43 -8.65
N THR A 68 12.50 0.07 -8.89
CA THR A 68 12.15 -1.25 -9.42
C THR A 68 12.74 -1.48 -10.82
N CYS A 69 12.81 -0.44 -11.66
CA CYS A 69 13.46 -0.53 -12.98
C CYS A 69 14.91 -1.00 -12.83
N LEU A 70 15.70 -0.35 -11.94
CA LEU A 70 17.10 -0.69 -11.72
C LEU A 70 17.26 -2.10 -11.13
N GLU A 71 16.39 -2.47 -10.19
CA GLU A 71 16.41 -3.80 -9.58
C GLU A 71 16.07 -4.92 -10.55
N GLY A 72 15.25 -4.65 -11.56
CA GLY A 72 14.94 -5.60 -12.63
C GLY A 72 16.19 -6.07 -13.39
N PHE A 73 17.31 -5.33 -13.35
CA PHE A 73 18.59 -5.73 -13.93
C PHE A 73 19.47 -6.58 -13.00
N ARG A 74 19.10 -6.76 -11.72
CA ARG A 74 19.82 -7.68 -10.82
C ARG A 74 19.75 -9.11 -11.38
N GLY A 75 20.88 -9.80 -11.41
CA GLY A 75 21.01 -11.12 -12.04
C GLY A 75 21.30 -11.10 -13.55
N THR A 76 21.45 -9.91 -14.16
CA THR A 76 21.98 -9.79 -15.53
C THR A 76 23.50 -9.57 -15.54
N ASP A 77 24.13 -9.55 -16.72
CA ASP A 77 25.57 -9.28 -16.92
C ASP A 77 26.01 -7.84 -16.56
N GLY A 78 25.06 -6.97 -16.19
CA GLY A 78 25.29 -5.57 -15.79
C GLY A 78 25.68 -4.62 -16.92
N ARG A 79 25.87 -5.07 -18.17
CA ARG A 79 26.27 -4.20 -19.29
C ARG A 79 25.19 -3.18 -19.63
N LEU A 80 23.94 -3.62 -19.67
CA LEU A 80 22.80 -2.75 -19.94
C LEU A 80 22.51 -1.82 -18.75
N LEU A 81 22.61 -2.34 -17.51
CA LEU A 81 22.44 -1.53 -16.30
C LEU A 81 23.36 -0.30 -16.31
N ARG A 82 24.66 -0.49 -16.58
CA ARG A 82 25.63 0.62 -16.67
C ARG A 82 25.28 1.70 -17.70
N ARG A 83 24.46 1.39 -18.71
CA ARG A 83 24.00 2.37 -19.72
C ARG A 83 22.78 3.18 -19.28
N VAL A 84 21.89 2.58 -18.49
CA VAL A 84 20.63 3.23 -18.05
C VAL A 84 20.72 3.81 -16.65
N GLU A 85 21.61 3.29 -15.81
CA GLU A 85 21.71 3.65 -14.39
C GLU A 85 21.90 5.14 -14.16
N ALA A 86 22.81 5.78 -14.90
CA ALA A 86 23.03 7.22 -14.77
C ALA A 86 21.80 8.06 -15.15
N ALA A 87 21.10 7.69 -16.24
CA ALA A 87 19.91 8.39 -16.69
C ALA A 87 18.75 8.21 -15.71
N VAL A 88 18.52 6.99 -15.23
CA VAL A 88 17.47 6.70 -14.24
C VAL A 88 17.79 7.38 -12.91
N ALA A 89 19.05 7.40 -12.47
CA ALA A 89 19.46 8.10 -11.25
C ALA A 89 19.22 9.62 -11.34
N GLN A 90 19.47 10.24 -12.50
CA GLN A 90 19.14 11.65 -12.72
C GLN A 90 17.63 11.90 -12.62
N LEU A 91 16.81 11.05 -13.24
CA LEU A 91 15.35 11.12 -13.12
C LEU A 91 14.90 10.93 -11.65
N SER A 92 15.54 10.04 -10.91
CA SER A 92 15.22 9.80 -9.50
C SER A 92 15.52 11.02 -8.66
N GLN A 93 16.65 11.68 -8.93
CA GLN A 93 17.01 12.91 -8.24
C GLN A 93 16.02 14.04 -8.53
N LEU A 94 15.54 14.18 -9.77
CA LEU A 94 14.54 15.19 -10.12
C LEU A 94 13.23 14.96 -9.38
N VAL A 95 12.71 13.74 -9.36
CA VAL A 95 11.46 13.42 -8.63
C VAL A 95 11.64 13.57 -7.12
N SER A 96 12.79 13.18 -6.56
CA SER A 96 13.13 13.40 -5.14
C SER A 96 13.17 14.89 -4.79
N ASN A 97 13.75 15.74 -5.65
CA ASN A 97 13.74 17.19 -5.46
C ASN A 97 12.32 17.75 -5.48
N LEU A 98 11.46 17.30 -6.40
CA LEU A 98 10.04 17.69 -6.42
C LEU A 98 9.31 17.30 -5.14
N LEU A 99 9.52 16.07 -4.63
CA LEU A 99 8.95 15.62 -3.36
C LEU A 99 9.41 16.49 -2.18
N ALA A 100 10.71 16.80 -2.12
CA ALA A 100 11.27 17.66 -1.08
C ALA A 100 10.71 19.09 -1.14
N MET A 101 10.55 19.65 -2.35
CA MET A 101 9.93 20.96 -2.54
C MET A 101 8.46 20.96 -2.16
N HIS A 102 7.69 19.96 -2.59
CA HIS A 102 6.27 19.79 -2.24
C HIS A 102 6.08 19.75 -0.73
N LYS A 103 6.88 18.94 -0.04
CA LYS A 103 6.86 18.86 1.42
C LYS A 103 7.19 20.20 2.11
N ARG A 104 8.17 20.94 1.60
CA ARG A 104 8.48 22.29 2.12
C ARG A 104 7.33 23.27 1.88
N LEU A 105 6.73 23.25 0.70
CA LEU A 105 5.59 24.12 0.37
C LEU A 105 4.44 23.87 1.34
N ARG A 106 4.07 22.59 1.54
CA ARG A 106 3.08 22.17 2.54
C ARG A 106 3.37 22.65 3.96
N SER A 107 4.63 22.78 4.36
CA SER A 107 4.97 23.30 5.70
C SER A 107 4.82 24.83 5.83
N ILE A 108 4.74 25.55 4.71
CA ILE A 108 4.65 27.03 4.66
C ILE A 108 3.20 27.49 4.47
N THR A 109 2.42 26.80 3.63
CA THR A 109 1.00 27.12 3.35
C THR A 109 0.05 27.20 4.57
N PRO A 110 0.26 26.49 5.70
CA PRO A 110 -0.58 26.60 6.90
C PRO A 110 -0.57 28.01 7.50
N LEU A 111 0.49 28.79 7.26
CA LEU A 111 0.65 30.14 7.77
C LEU A 111 -0.17 31.19 7.01
N LEU A 112 -0.73 30.86 5.83
CA LEU A 112 -1.57 31.78 5.06
C LEU A 112 -3.07 31.67 5.42
N HIS A 113 -3.47 30.66 6.20
CA HIS A 113 -4.89 30.31 6.42
C HIS A 113 -5.36 30.24 7.88
N HIS A 114 -4.70 30.90 8.84
CA HIS A 114 -5.20 30.95 10.22
C HIS A 114 -5.28 32.38 10.79
N ALA A 115 -6.49 32.95 10.75
CA ALA A 115 -6.94 33.82 11.82
C ALA A 115 -7.20 32.95 13.07
N PRO A 116 -6.69 33.31 14.26
CA PRO A 116 -6.71 32.41 15.41
C PRO A 116 -8.13 32.25 15.99
N PRO A 117 -8.58 31.02 16.30
CA PRO A 117 -9.74 30.84 17.15
C PRO A 117 -9.36 31.23 18.59
N ARG A 118 -10.04 32.24 19.12
CA ARG A 118 -9.97 32.59 20.54
C ARG A 118 -10.53 31.42 21.36
N TYR A 119 -9.70 30.84 22.21
CA TYR A 119 -10.16 30.00 23.32
C TYR A 119 -9.43 30.38 24.60
N ASN A 120 -10.19 30.87 25.57
CA ASN A 120 -9.77 31.06 26.95
C ASN A 120 -9.69 29.68 27.63
N GLY A 121 -8.56 29.38 28.27
CA GLY A 121 -8.41 28.19 29.09
C GLY A 121 -7.01 28.11 29.69
N THR A 122 -6.93 28.44 30.97
CA THR A 122 -5.73 28.45 31.83
C THR A 122 -5.36 27.06 32.34
N GLY A 123 -4.05 26.84 32.54
CA GLY A 123 -3.45 25.72 33.28
C GLY A 123 -2.79 24.69 32.36
N GLY A 124 -1.53 24.27 32.50
CA GLY A 124 -0.54 24.44 33.57
C GLY A 124 0.34 23.18 33.61
N GLY A 125 1.55 23.29 33.05
CA GLY A 125 2.81 22.56 33.34
C GLY A 125 2.86 21.05 33.61
N GLY A 126 3.78 20.37 32.89
CA GLY A 126 4.41 19.12 33.32
C GLY A 126 5.09 18.37 32.17
N GLY A 127 6.41 18.55 32.01
CA GLY A 127 7.20 17.95 30.92
C GLY A 127 7.59 16.49 31.13
N ASP A 128 7.74 15.79 30.00
CA ASP A 128 8.41 14.48 29.89
C ASP A 128 9.41 14.56 28.71
N PRO A 129 10.71 14.28 28.90
CA PRO A 129 11.69 14.35 27.84
C PRO A 129 11.90 12.97 27.20
N GLY A 130 11.33 12.73 26.00
CA GLY A 130 11.76 11.58 25.19
C GLY A 130 10.76 10.98 24.21
N SER A 131 10.29 11.75 23.23
CA SER A 131 9.76 11.17 21.98
C SER A 131 9.72 12.20 20.85
N GLU A 132 10.86 12.80 20.49
CA GLU A 132 10.95 13.51 19.21
C GLU A 132 11.04 12.47 18.08
N LEU A 133 9.88 12.11 17.55
CA LEU A 133 9.78 11.40 16.29
C LEU A 133 10.42 12.25 15.18
N PRO A 134 11.13 11.64 14.21
CA PRO A 134 11.73 12.40 13.11
C PRO A 134 10.67 13.27 12.41
N PRO A 135 10.99 14.52 12.01
CA PRO A 135 10.02 15.44 11.41
C PRO A 135 9.26 14.85 10.22
N TRP A 136 9.87 13.93 9.47
CA TRP A 136 9.22 13.26 8.33
C TRP A 136 8.10 12.29 8.71
N VAL A 137 8.02 11.86 9.97
CA VAL A 137 6.89 11.10 10.53
C VAL A 137 5.71 12.04 10.83
N MET A 138 5.96 13.35 10.91
CA MET A 138 5.03 14.39 11.35
C MET A 138 4.28 15.10 10.21
N ASP A 139 4.64 14.89 8.93
CA ASP A 139 4.07 15.64 7.79
C ASP A 139 2.67 15.21 7.31
N ILE A 140 1.90 14.51 8.15
CA ILE A 140 0.46 14.30 7.91
C ILE A 140 -0.27 15.25 8.87
N GLU A 141 -0.47 16.49 8.42
CA GLU A 141 -1.04 17.55 9.24
C GLU A 141 -2.43 17.20 9.76
N GLY A 142 -2.60 17.45 11.07
CA GLY A 142 -3.77 17.10 11.85
C GLY A 142 -4.93 18.05 11.60
N GLY A 143 -5.94 17.55 10.88
CA GLY A 143 -7.29 18.11 10.94
C GLY A 143 -8.05 17.51 12.12
N GLY A 144 -8.11 18.25 13.23
CA GLY A 144 -9.05 18.00 14.32
C GLY A 144 -10.44 18.47 13.93
N GLY A 145 -11.42 17.57 13.91
CA GLY A 145 -12.82 17.88 13.63
C GLY A 145 -13.70 16.67 13.90
N GLY A 146 -14.30 16.63 15.09
CA GLY A 146 -15.09 15.50 15.57
C GLY A 146 -16.51 15.42 14.98
N GLY A 147 -16.90 14.20 14.63
CA GLY A 147 -18.05 13.56 15.29
C GLY A 147 -19.47 13.74 14.76
N ARG A 148 -19.74 14.49 13.68
CA ARG A 148 -21.13 14.60 13.15
C ARG A 148 -21.31 14.22 11.67
N ASP A 149 -20.28 14.38 10.84
CA ASP A 149 -20.36 14.00 9.42
C ASP A 149 -20.10 12.50 9.17
N GLU A 150 -19.43 11.85 10.12
CA GLU A 150 -19.10 10.41 10.10
C GLU A 150 -20.37 9.54 10.13
N GLU A 151 -21.39 9.94 10.89
CA GLU A 151 -22.64 9.21 11.00
C GLU A 151 -23.56 9.39 9.77
N LEU A 152 -23.47 10.54 9.08
CA LEU A 152 -24.27 10.82 7.88
C LEU A 152 -23.76 10.04 6.66
N LEU A 153 -22.44 9.91 6.52
CA LEU A 153 -21.81 9.13 5.44
C LEU A 153 -21.98 7.61 5.66
N LEU A 154 -21.87 7.13 6.90
CA LEU A 154 -22.11 5.73 7.27
C LEU A 154 -23.60 5.35 7.11
N LYS A 155 -24.55 6.27 7.35
CA LYS A 155 -25.99 6.04 7.10
C LYS A 155 -26.33 5.93 5.60
N ARG A 156 -25.62 6.64 4.72
CA ARG A 156 -25.78 6.47 3.26
C ARG A 156 -25.20 5.15 2.75
N ALA A 157 -24.15 4.61 3.36
CA ALA A 157 -23.61 3.29 3.03
C ALA A 157 -24.48 2.12 3.53
N ARG A 158 -25.29 2.34 4.56
CA ARG A 158 -26.23 1.35 5.13
C ARG A 158 -27.61 1.33 4.48
N GLY A 159 -27.94 2.34 3.66
CA GLY A 159 -29.23 2.48 2.99
C GLY A 159 -29.17 2.13 1.51
N GLY A 160 -29.61 0.92 1.16
CA GLY A 160 -29.99 0.57 -0.22
C GLY A 160 -29.04 -0.41 -0.90
N GLY A 161 -29.33 -1.70 -0.76
CA GLY A 161 -28.76 -2.76 -1.59
C GLY A 161 -29.18 -2.58 -3.06
N ARG A 162 -28.45 -1.74 -3.81
CA ARG A 162 -28.46 -1.84 -5.28
C ARG A 162 -27.65 -3.07 -5.64
N SER A 163 -28.35 -4.10 -6.15
CA SER A 163 -27.73 -5.23 -6.85
C SER A 163 -26.64 -4.68 -7.78
N THR A 164 -25.39 -5.10 -7.57
CA THR A 164 -24.27 -4.67 -8.42
C THR A 164 -24.50 -5.29 -9.80
N ARG A 165 -24.77 -4.46 -10.81
CA ARG A 165 -24.99 -4.95 -12.18
C ARG A 165 -23.71 -5.62 -12.68
N VAL A 166 -23.78 -6.91 -12.97
CA VAL A 166 -22.69 -7.67 -13.61
C VAL A 166 -22.64 -7.30 -15.10
N ASP A 167 -21.48 -6.86 -15.59
CA ASP A 167 -21.29 -6.55 -17.01
C ASP A 167 -20.93 -7.81 -17.82
N VAL A 168 -20.16 -8.73 -17.21
CA VAL A 168 -19.79 -9.99 -17.86
C VAL A 168 -19.52 -11.12 -16.86
N VAL A 169 -19.81 -12.35 -17.29
CA VAL A 169 -19.55 -13.58 -16.54
C VAL A 169 -18.43 -14.39 -17.20
N VAL A 170 -17.50 -14.86 -16.38
CA VAL A 170 -16.43 -15.81 -16.73
C VAL A 170 -16.75 -17.16 -16.12
N ALA A 171 -16.77 -18.22 -16.92
CA ALA A 171 -17.01 -19.59 -16.44
C ALA A 171 -16.31 -20.63 -17.32
N GLN A 172 -15.56 -21.56 -16.70
CA GLN A 172 -14.83 -22.61 -17.43
C GLN A 172 -15.76 -23.64 -18.08
N ASP A 173 -16.96 -23.85 -17.51
CA ASP A 173 -17.99 -24.76 -18.00
C ASP A 173 -18.73 -24.25 -19.26
N GLY A 174 -18.42 -23.04 -19.73
CA GLY A 174 -19.06 -22.43 -20.89
C GLY A 174 -20.40 -21.72 -20.60
N SER A 175 -20.85 -21.67 -19.34
CA SER A 175 -22.07 -20.96 -18.94
C SER A 175 -21.90 -19.44 -18.83
N GLY A 176 -20.67 -18.94 -18.99
CA GLY A 176 -20.31 -17.53 -19.03
C GLY A 176 -19.99 -17.05 -20.45
N ARG A 177 -19.86 -15.73 -20.63
CA ARG A 177 -19.48 -15.15 -21.92
C ARG A 177 -18.03 -15.46 -22.29
N TYR A 178 -17.16 -15.56 -21.29
CA TYR A 178 -15.74 -15.86 -21.46
C TYR A 178 -15.35 -17.07 -20.62
N ARG A 179 -14.31 -17.79 -21.05
CA ARG A 179 -13.77 -18.95 -20.30
C ARG A 179 -12.58 -18.60 -19.42
N THR A 180 -11.93 -17.46 -19.67
CA THR A 180 -10.75 -16.99 -18.92
C THR A 180 -10.97 -15.57 -18.40
N VAL A 181 -10.28 -15.25 -17.31
CA VAL A 181 -10.30 -13.91 -16.70
C VAL A 181 -9.56 -12.91 -17.59
N SER A 182 -8.43 -13.32 -18.18
CA SER A 182 -7.63 -12.49 -19.08
C SER A 182 -8.43 -12.00 -20.29
N GLU A 183 -9.28 -12.85 -20.88
CA GLU A 183 -10.13 -12.43 -22.00
C GLU A 183 -11.16 -11.39 -21.56
N ALA A 184 -11.81 -11.59 -20.42
CA ALA A 184 -12.79 -10.64 -19.89
C ALA A 184 -12.14 -9.26 -19.60
N VAL A 185 -10.96 -9.25 -18.99
CA VAL A 185 -10.19 -8.02 -18.74
C VAL A 185 -9.77 -7.35 -20.04
N ALA A 186 -9.29 -8.11 -21.04
CA ALA A 186 -8.88 -7.56 -22.32
C ALA A 186 -10.04 -6.88 -23.06
N ARG A 187 -11.25 -7.44 -22.96
CA ARG A 187 -12.47 -6.95 -23.62
C ARG A 187 -13.20 -5.84 -22.87
N ALA A 188 -12.88 -5.62 -21.59
CA ALA A 188 -13.43 -4.50 -20.83
C ALA A 188 -13.07 -3.14 -21.48
N PRO A 189 -13.91 -2.10 -21.35
CA PRO A 189 -13.62 -0.78 -21.89
C PRO A 189 -12.34 -0.19 -21.28
N SER A 190 -11.59 0.58 -22.08
CA SER A 190 -10.44 1.34 -21.60
C SER A 190 -10.89 2.71 -21.06
N HIS A 191 -10.22 3.20 -20.01
CA HIS A 191 -10.48 4.50 -19.37
C HIS A 191 -11.95 4.71 -18.98
N SER A 192 -12.63 3.63 -18.56
CA SER A 192 -14.01 3.70 -18.13
C SER A 192 -14.14 4.56 -16.87
N LYS A 193 -15.03 5.55 -16.90
CA LYS A 193 -15.44 6.33 -15.72
C LYS A 193 -16.40 5.55 -14.80
N ARG A 194 -17.03 4.49 -15.31
CA ARG A 194 -17.92 3.61 -14.55
C ARG A 194 -17.21 2.32 -14.14
N LYS A 195 -17.63 1.72 -13.04
CA LYS A 195 -17.24 0.36 -12.65
C LYS A 195 -17.66 -0.68 -13.70
N TYR A 196 -16.72 -1.48 -14.18
CA TYR A 196 -16.98 -2.61 -15.08
C TYR A 196 -16.84 -3.92 -14.30
N VAL A 197 -17.94 -4.61 -14.08
CA VAL A 197 -18.04 -5.75 -13.15
C VAL A 197 -17.89 -7.07 -13.91
N ILE A 198 -16.78 -7.76 -13.64
CA ILE A 198 -16.47 -9.10 -14.13
C ILE A 198 -16.76 -10.08 -12.99
N TYR A 199 -17.81 -10.90 -13.17
CA TYR A 199 -18.13 -11.99 -12.26
C TYR A 199 -17.44 -13.27 -12.72
N VAL A 200 -16.70 -13.93 -11.84
CA VAL A 200 -15.93 -15.14 -12.13
C VAL A 200 -16.51 -16.28 -11.31
N LYS A 201 -17.05 -17.29 -11.99
CA LYS A 201 -17.61 -18.46 -11.31
C LYS A 201 -16.52 -19.25 -10.57
N ARG A 202 -16.93 -20.16 -9.69
CA ARG A 202 -16.01 -21.12 -9.07
C ARG A 202 -15.21 -21.90 -10.12
N GLY A 203 -14.00 -22.28 -9.74
CA GLY A 203 -13.06 -22.99 -10.61
C GLY A 203 -11.63 -22.56 -10.36
N VAL A 204 -10.70 -23.33 -10.91
CA VAL A 204 -9.26 -23.02 -10.87
C VAL A 204 -8.84 -22.56 -12.26
N TYR A 205 -8.56 -21.27 -12.37
CA TYR A 205 -8.14 -20.57 -13.57
C TYR A 205 -6.62 -20.51 -13.62
N HIS A 206 -6.01 -21.41 -14.41
CA HIS A 206 -4.57 -21.46 -14.61
C HIS A 206 -4.12 -20.43 -15.65
N GLU A 207 -3.93 -19.18 -15.22
CA GLU A 207 -3.54 -18.07 -16.07
C GLU A 207 -2.76 -17.00 -15.31
N ASN A 208 -1.92 -16.25 -16.03
CA ASN A 208 -1.32 -15.01 -15.54
C ASN A 208 -2.09 -13.82 -16.10
N VAL A 209 -2.77 -13.06 -15.24
CA VAL A 209 -3.68 -11.97 -15.63
C VAL A 209 -3.01 -10.62 -15.40
N GLU A 210 -3.21 -9.68 -16.34
CA GLU A 210 -2.68 -8.33 -16.26
C GLU A 210 -3.79 -7.29 -16.51
N VAL A 211 -4.18 -6.55 -15.46
CA VAL A 211 -5.09 -5.40 -15.55
C VAL A 211 -4.26 -4.15 -15.77
N ARG A 212 -3.90 -3.89 -17.03
CA ARG A 212 -3.03 -2.77 -17.43
C ARG A 212 -3.63 -1.40 -17.09
N LYS A 213 -2.78 -0.37 -17.03
CA LYS A 213 -3.14 1.03 -16.71
C LYS A 213 -4.38 1.59 -17.43
N LYS A 214 -4.62 1.18 -18.68
CA LYS A 214 -5.79 1.61 -19.47
C LYS A 214 -7.12 0.99 -19.00
N LYS A 215 -7.10 -0.11 -18.24
CA LYS A 215 -8.30 -0.81 -17.75
C LYS A 215 -8.68 -0.28 -16.36
N THR A 216 -9.21 0.94 -16.32
CA THR A 216 -9.63 1.60 -15.08
C THR A 216 -10.98 1.09 -14.58
N ASN A 217 -11.21 1.16 -13.26
CA ASN A 217 -12.48 0.83 -12.60
C ASN A 217 -12.99 -0.59 -12.88
N ILE A 218 -12.09 -1.56 -13.06
CA ILE A 218 -12.47 -2.97 -13.12
C ILE A 218 -12.85 -3.47 -11.72
N VAL A 219 -13.98 -4.15 -11.62
CA VAL A 219 -14.42 -4.84 -10.41
C VAL A 219 -14.47 -6.33 -10.69
N LEU A 220 -13.62 -7.11 -10.02
CA LEU A 220 -13.56 -8.56 -10.16
C LEU A 220 -14.24 -9.22 -8.94
N VAL A 221 -15.25 -10.06 -9.17
CA VAL A 221 -16.01 -10.72 -8.10
C VAL A 221 -16.03 -12.22 -8.33
N GLY A 222 -15.51 -13.01 -7.38
CA GLY A 222 -15.60 -14.46 -7.39
C GLY A 222 -16.77 -15.02 -6.57
N GLU A 223 -16.82 -16.35 -6.44
CA GLU A 223 -17.83 -17.07 -5.64
C GLU A 223 -17.38 -17.38 -4.20
N GLY A 224 -16.16 -16.98 -3.82
CA GLY A 224 -15.59 -17.18 -2.50
C GLY A 224 -14.09 -17.43 -2.52
N MET A 225 -13.41 -17.09 -1.42
CA MET A 225 -12.03 -17.52 -1.20
C MET A 225 -11.97 -19.06 -1.20
N GLY A 226 -11.08 -19.64 -2.00
CA GLY A 226 -10.95 -21.08 -2.20
C GLY A 226 -11.87 -21.67 -3.26
N GLU A 227 -12.98 -21.00 -3.59
CA GLU A 227 -13.94 -21.45 -4.62
C GLU A 227 -13.57 -20.95 -6.01
N THR A 228 -13.24 -19.66 -6.13
CA THR A 228 -12.72 -19.05 -7.36
C THR A 228 -11.24 -18.78 -7.18
N VAL A 229 -10.38 -19.51 -7.90
CA VAL A 229 -8.92 -19.44 -7.74
C VAL A 229 -8.27 -19.06 -9.06
N ILE A 230 -7.47 -17.99 -9.08
CA ILE A 230 -6.56 -17.65 -10.19
C ILE A 230 -5.16 -18.10 -9.80
N SER A 231 -4.56 -19.01 -10.56
CA SER A 231 -3.33 -19.72 -10.16
C SER A 231 -2.24 -19.65 -11.23
N GLY A 232 -1.03 -19.31 -10.81
CA GLY A 232 0.19 -19.32 -11.62
C GLY A 232 1.37 -19.96 -10.89
N SER A 233 2.54 -19.97 -11.53
CA SER A 233 3.76 -20.60 -10.99
C SER A 233 5.07 -19.94 -11.47
N ARG A 234 4.99 -18.70 -11.98
CA ARG A 234 6.20 -17.96 -12.41
C ARG A 234 7.03 -17.58 -11.19
N SER A 235 8.35 -17.62 -11.35
CA SER A 235 9.29 -17.37 -10.26
C SER A 235 10.64 -16.87 -10.76
N PHE A 236 11.44 -16.33 -9.84
CA PHE A 236 12.80 -15.90 -10.11
C PHE A 236 13.70 -17.05 -10.59
N SER A 237 13.67 -18.20 -9.90
CA SER A 237 14.40 -19.40 -10.35
C SER A 237 13.95 -19.89 -11.74
N GLY A 238 12.70 -19.59 -12.12
CA GLY A 238 12.15 -19.86 -13.45
C GLY A 238 12.54 -18.85 -14.53
N GLY A 239 13.46 -17.92 -14.25
CA GLY A 239 13.95 -16.91 -15.21
C GLY A 239 13.05 -15.67 -15.34
N TRP A 240 12.07 -15.49 -14.46
CA TRP A 240 11.25 -14.29 -14.41
C TRP A 240 11.86 -13.25 -13.47
N THR A 241 11.68 -11.97 -13.77
CA THR A 241 11.91 -10.93 -12.76
C THR A 241 10.84 -11.04 -11.68
N THR A 242 11.13 -10.63 -10.43
CA THR A 242 10.13 -10.58 -9.36
C THR A 242 8.88 -9.82 -9.82
N PHE A 243 9.06 -8.68 -10.50
CA PHE A 243 7.98 -7.86 -11.06
C PHE A 243 7.06 -8.62 -12.03
N ARG A 244 7.62 -9.46 -12.92
CA ARG A 244 6.84 -10.25 -13.90
C ARG A 244 6.45 -11.65 -13.42
N SER A 245 6.89 -12.06 -12.24
CA SER A 245 6.49 -13.35 -11.64
C SER A 245 5.03 -13.38 -11.16
N ALA A 246 4.39 -12.20 -11.08
CA ALA A 246 3.01 -12.05 -10.62
C ALA A 246 2.02 -12.97 -11.36
N THR A 247 1.22 -13.71 -10.60
CA THR A 247 0.05 -14.44 -11.13
C THR A 247 -1.04 -13.46 -11.56
N PHE A 248 -1.29 -12.44 -10.75
CA PHE A 248 -2.24 -11.38 -11.06
C PHE A 248 -1.56 -10.03 -10.84
N ALA A 249 -1.51 -9.19 -11.87
CA ALA A 249 -0.91 -7.86 -11.82
C ALA A 249 -1.95 -6.78 -12.11
N VAL A 250 -1.98 -5.71 -11.31
CA VAL A 250 -2.98 -4.65 -11.39
C VAL A 250 -2.35 -3.27 -11.42
N ALA A 251 -2.46 -2.60 -12.56
CA ALA A 251 -2.01 -1.23 -12.79
C ALA A 251 -3.18 -0.25 -13.09
N GLY A 252 -4.34 -0.75 -13.50
CA GLY A 252 -5.51 0.10 -13.78
C GLY A 252 -6.11 0.68 -12.50
N ALA A 253 -6.19 2.03 -12.40
CA ALA A 253 -6.69 2.73 -11.22
C ALA A 253 -8.14 2.36 -10.86
N GLY A 254 -8.47 2.41 -9.56
CA GLY A 254 -9.81 2.12 -9.04
C GLY A 254 -10.21 0.65 -9.10
N PHE A 255 -9.22 -0.26 -9.17
CA PHE A 255 -9.48 -1.69 -9.22
C PHE A 255 -10.09 -2.20 -7.91
N VAL A 256 -11.09 -3.07 -8.01
CA VAL A 256 -11.67 -3.75 -6.84
C VAL A 256 -11.69 -5.25 -7.09
N ALA A 257 -11.21 -6.04 -6.14
CA ALA A 257 -11.40 -7.50 -6.14
C ALA A 257 -12.13 -7.98 -4.90
N ARG A 258 -13.00 -8.98 -5.08
CA ARG A 258 -13.80 -9.53 -4.00
C ARG A 258 -14.05 -11.03 -4.15
N ASP A 259 -14.05 -11.75 -3.02
CA ASP A 259 -14.52 -13.14 -2.90
C ASP A 259 -13.77 -14.12 -3.83
N LEU A 260 -12.42 -14.10 -3.84
CA LEU A 260 -11.60 -14.99 -4.67
C LEU A 260 -10.21 -15.24 -4.07
N THR A 261 -9.48 -16.19 -4.65
CA THR A 261 -8.09 -16.49 -4.32
C THR A 261 -7.16 -16.19 -5.49
N ILE A 262 -6.00 -15.59 -5.20
CA ILE A 262 -4.90 -15.39 -6.14
C ILE A 262 -3.69 -16.16 -5.60
N ARG A 263 -3.15 -17.09 -6.38
CA ARG A 263 -2.15 -18.05 -5.90
C ARG A 263 -0.94 -18.14 -6.82
N ASN A 264 0.25 -18.13 -6.24
CA ASN A 264 1.47 -18.60 -6.89
C ASN A 264 1.94 -19.92 -6.27
N THR A 265 2.08 -20.95 -7.11
CA THR A 265 2.38 -22.34 -6.73
C THR A 265 3.85 -22.74 -6.92
N ALA A 266 4.75 -21.81 -7.24
CA ALA A 266 6.15 -22.11 -7.52
C ALA A 266 6.89 -22.81 -6.35
N GLY A 267 6.48 -22.54 -5.11
CA GLY A 267 7.03 -23.17 -3.91
C GLY A 267 8.25 -22.44 -3.32
N PRO A 268 8.72 -22.87 -2.12
CA PRO A 268 9.75 -22.15 -1.37
C PRO A 268 11.16 -22.26 -1.97
N ALA A 269 11.41 -23.29 -2.78
CA ALA A 269 12.69 -23.48 -3.48
C ALA A 269 12.82 -22.60 -4.74
N ALA A 270 11.74 -21.97 -5.20
CA ALA A 270 11.71 -21.18 -6.42
C ALA A 270 12.12 -19.71 -6.21
N HIS A 271 12.56 -19.35 -5.00
CA HIS A 271 12.83 -17.98 -4.58
C HIS A 271 11.60 -17.07 -4.80
N GLN A 272 11.79 -15.83 -5.27
CA GLN A 272 10.71 -14.84 -5.41
C GLN A 272 9.64 -15.31 -6.40
N ALA A 273 8.38 -15.35 -5.96
CA ALA A 273 7.26 -15.83 -6.75
C ALA A 273 5.96 -15.12 -6.35
N VAL A 274 5.66 -14.02 -7.06
CA VAL A 274 4.56 -13.12 -6.71
C VAL A 274 3.21 -13.74 -7.06
N ALA A 275 2.28 -13.72 -6.11
CA ALA A 275 0.87 -14.07 -6.37
C ALA A 275 0.12 -12.84 -6.89
N LEU A 276 0.14 -11.75 -6.14
CA LEU A 276 -0.54 -10.49 -6.49
C LEU A 276 0.46 -9.34 -6.51
N ARG A 277 0.51 -8.60 -7.62
CA ARG A 277 1.20 -7.30 -7.73
C ARG A 277 0.19 -6.19 -7.92
N VAL A 278 0.33 -5.11 -7.14
CA VAL A 278 -0.56 -3.95 -7.18
C VAL A 278 0.24 -2.65 -7.29
N ASP A 279 0.01 -1.96 -8.39
CA ASP A 279 0.53 -0.67 -8.82
C ASP A 279 -0.66 0.15 -9.35
N SER A 280 -1.79 0.03 -8.66
CA SER A 280 -3.09 0.60 -8.99
C SER A 280 -3.53 1.51 -7.85
N ASP A 281 -3.66 2.80 -8.16
CA ASP A 281 -4.11 3.78 -7.19
C ASP A 281 -5.57 3.59 -6.82
N ARG A 282 -5.87 3.81 -5.53
CA ARG A 282 -7.20 3.66 -4.94
C ARG A 282 -7.80 2.28 -5.23
N SER A 283 -6.99 1.23 -5.06
CA SER A 283 -7.39 -0.16 -5.25
C SER A 283 -7.84 -0.82 -3.94
N ALA A 284 -8.90 -1.64 -3.99
CA ALA A 284 -9.46 -2.30 -2.82
C ALA A 284 -9.64 -3.81 -3.02
N PHE A 285 -9.28 -4.58 -2.00
CA PHE A 285 -9.40 -6.03 -1.96
C PHE A 285 -10.22 -6.43 -0.75
N PHE A 286 -11.31 -7.19 -0.96
CA PHE A 286 -12.23 -7.57 0.10
C PHE A 286 -12.53 -9.06 0.09
N ARG A 287 -12.18 -9.76 1.18
CA ARG A 287 -12.28 -11.24 1.23
C ARG A 287 -11.57 -11.88 0.05
N VAL A 288 -10.31 -11.47 -0.12
CA VAL A 288 -9.39 -12.03 -1.10
C VAL A 288 -8.31 -12.81 -0.37
N ALA A 289 -8.05 -14.03 -0.80
CA ALA A 289 -6.89 -14.80 -0.35
C ALA A 289 -5.73 -14.58 -1.34
N VAL A 290 -4.54 -14.25 -0.82
CA VAL A 290 -3.31 -14.12 -1.59
C VAL A 290 -2.32 -15.13 -1.05
N GLU A 291 -1.99 -16.13 -1.86
CA GLU A 291 -1.28 -17.34 -1.42
C GLU A 291 0.01 -17.53 -2.22
N GLY A 292 1.14 -17.62 -1.53
CA GLY A 292 2.45 -17.86 -2.13
C GLY A 292 3.45 -18.33 -1.07
N HIS A 293 4.74 -18.25 -1.39
CA HIS A 293 5.82 -18.48 -0.43
C HIS A 293 6.59 -17.17 -0.24
N GLN A 294 7.74 -17.04 -0.90
CA GLN A 294 8.53 -15.82 -0.88
C GLN A 294 7.92 -14.77 -1.83
N ASP A 295 7.85 -13.51 -1.39
CA ASP A 295 7.36 -12.36 -2.16
C ASP A 295 5.88 -12.50 -2.61
N THR A 296 5.00 -12.97 -1.72
CA THR A 296 3.60 -13.30 -2.08
C THR A 296 2.76 -12.11 -2.55
N LEU A 297 2.68 -11.04 -1.75
CA LEU A 297 1.94 -9.81 -2.04
C LEU A 297 2.93 -8.68 -2.31
N TYR A 298 3.01 -8.27 -3.58
CA TYR A 298 3.77 -7.11 -4.00
C TYR A 298 2.87 -5.87 -4.01
N ALA A 299 2.74 -5.21 -2.86
CA ALA A 299 2.14 -3.89 -2.73
C ALA A 299 3.12 -2.83 -3.27
N HIS A 300 3.24 -2.81 -4.61
CA HIS A 300 4.32 -2.16 -5.35
C HIS A 300 4.36 -0.65 -5.16
N SER A 301 3.28 0.06 -5.51
CA SER A 301 3.18 1.52 -5.47
C SER A 301 1.73 1.98 -5.29
N LEU A 302 1.53 3.27 -5.02
CA LEU A 302 0.21 3.92 -4.92
C LEU A 302 -0.65 3.44 -3.73
N ARG A 303 -1.89 3.95 -3.61
CA ARG A 303 -2.76 3.70 -2.44
C ARG A 303 -3.58 2.43 -2.58
N GLN A 304 -3.55 1.59 -1.55
CA GLN A 304 -4.13 0.25 -1.58
C GLN A 304 -4.81 -0.10 -0.26
N PHE A 305 -5.93 -0.81 -0.32
CA PHE A 305 -6.67 -1.24 0.86
C PHE A 305 -7.04 -2.73 0.80
N TYR A 306 -6.74 -3.47 1.87
CA TYR A 306 -7.00 -4.90 1.98
C TYR A 306 -7.84 -5.18 3.23
N ARG A 307 -9.02 -5.78 3.07
CA ARG A 307 -10.04 -5.88 4.12
C ARG A 307 -10.61 -7.30 4.21
N ASP A 308 -10.63 -7.88 5.41
CA ASP A 308 -11.08 -9.27 5.62
C ASP A 308 -10.36 -10.25 4.68
N CYS A 309 -9.11 -9.95 4.32
CA CYS A 309 -8.32 -10.77 3.42
C CYS A 309 -7.56 -11.86 4.19
N ARG A 310 -6.95 -12.77 3.43
CA ARG A 310 -5.93 -13.69 3.92
C ARG A 310 -4.67 -13.53 3.08
N VAL A 311 -3.53 -13.30 3.70
CA VAL A 311 -2.23 -13.29 3.01
C VAL A 311 -1.34 -14.33 3.67
N ALA A 312 -0.82 -15.29 2.89
CA ALA A 312 -0.01 -16.37 3.41
C ALA A 312 1.31 -16.51 2.64
N GLY A 313 2.43 -16.60 3.35
CA GLY A 313 3.76 -16.77 2.75
C GLY A 313 4.86 -17.08 3.76
N THR A 314 6.12 -16.96 3.34
CA THR A 314 7.30 -17.33 4.16
C THR A 314 8.23 -16.15 4.40
N VAL A 315 8.96 -15.74 3.36
CA VAL A 315 9.95 -14.66 3.40
C VAL A 315 9.39 -13.45 2.65
N ASP A 316 9.42 -12.29 3.29
CA ASP A 316 9.06 -10.98 2.71
C ASP A 316 7.70 -11.00 2.02
N PHE A 317 6.73 -11.72 2.59
CA PHE A 317 5.54 -12.08 1.85
C PHE A 317 4.52 -10.95 1.69
N VAL A 318 4.73 -9.79 2.36
CA VAL A 318 4.14 -8.50 2.02
C VAL A 318 5.26 -7.48 1.80
N PHE A 319 5.50 -7.08 0.56
CA PHE A 319 6.65 -6.24 0.21
C PHE A 319 6.31 -5.20 -0.85
N GLY A 320 7.19 -4.22 -1.03
CA GLY A 320 7.04 -3.13 -1.98
C GLY A 320 7.12 -1.75 -1.34
N ASN A 321 6.73 -0.73 -2.10
CA ASN A 321 6.79 0.68 -1.71
C ASN A 321 5.43 1.39 -1.92
N GLY A 322 4.32 0.65 -1.81
CA GLY A 322 2.98 1.22 -1.83
C GLY A 322 2.59 1.94 -0.53
N ILE A 323 1.42 2.56 -0.55
CA ILE A 323 0.74 3.10 0.64
C ILE A 323 -0.40 2.13 0.95
N ALA A 324 -0.11 1.08 1.72
CA ALA A 324 -1.02 -0.04 1.90
C ALA A 324 -1.54 -0.14 3.34
N VAL A 325 -2.86 -0.22 3.48
CA VAL A 325 -3.51 -0.55 4.75
C VAL A 325 -4.14 -1.94 4.64
N LEU A 326 -3.69 -2.86 5.47
CA LEU A 326 -4.32 -4.16 5.69
C LEU A 326 -5.14 -4.07 6.97
N GLN A 327 -6.47 -4.16 6.85
CA GLN A 327 -7.38 -4.03 7.99
C GLN A 327 -8.17 -5.31 8.25
N ARG A 328 -8.05 -5.84 9.48
CA ARG A 328 -8.73 -7.08 9.89
C ARG A 328 -8.46 -8.22 8.89
N THR A 329 -7.19 -8.37 8.55
CA THR A 329 -6.68 -9.37 7.61
C THR A 329 -5.92 -10.44 8.37
N LEU A 330 -6.10 -11.70 7.96
CA LEU A 330 -5.29 -12.82 8.46
C LEU A 330 -3.96 -12.85 7.70
N VAL A 331 -2.86 -12.79 8.43
CA VAL A 331 -1.49 -12.75 7.91
C VAL A 331 -0.77 -13.98 8.44
N ALA A 332 -0.64 -15.00 7.62
CA ALA A 332 -0.24 -16.34 8.07
C ALA A 332 1.15 -16.73 7.54
N THR A 333 2.08 -17.02 8.46
CA THR A 333 3.39 -17.56 8.06
C THR A 333 3.28 -19.05 7.81
N LEU A 334 3.71 -19.50 6.63
CA LEU A 334 3.78 -20.89 6.22
C LEU A 334 5.05 -21.58 6.75
N PRO A 335 5.14 -22.93 6.68
CA PRO A 335 6.36 -23.66 7.02
C PRO A 335 7.58 -23.12 6.26
N LEU A 336 8.66 -22.86 7.01
CA LEU A 336 9.90 -22.33 6.47
C LEU A 336 10.79 -23.47 5.96
N ALA A 337 11.42 -23.29 4.80
CA ALA A 337 12.45 -24.20 4.33
C ALA A 337 13.73 -24.06 5.20
N PRO A 338 14.60 -25.08 5.26
CA PRO A 338 15.86 -25.00 6.00
C PRO A 338 16.67 -23.74 5.64
N GLY A 339 17.09 -22.99 6.66
CA GLY A 339 17.86 -21.75 6.49
C GLY A 339 17.03 -20.49 6.17
N GLN A 340 15.71 -20.60 5.95
CA GLN A 340 14.84 -19.44 5.82
C GLN A 340 14.51 -18.84 7.19
N ALA A 341 14.48 -17.51 7.26
CA ALA A 341 13.89 -16.76 8.36
C ALA A 341 12.57 -16.17 7.87
N GLY A 342 11.46 -16.48 8.55
CA GLY A 342 10.15 -15.94 8.19
C GLY A 342 10.09 -14.43 8.44
N SER A 343 9.60 -13.67 7.46
CA SER A 343 9.40 -12.22 7.58
C SER A 343 8.07 -11.83 6.95
N VAL A 344 7.21 -11.17 7.74
CA VAL A 344 5.91 -10.70 7.23
C VAL A 344 6.13 -9.59 6.22
N THR A 345 6.95 -8.60 6.54
CA THR A 345 7.13 -7.42 5.69
C THR A 345 8.55 -7.18 5.20
N ALA A 346 8.66 -6.64 4.00
CA ALA A 346 9.87 -6.01 3.48
C ALA A 346 9.52 -4.71 2.75
N GLN A 347 9.37 -3.64 3.53
CA GLN A 347 8.94 -2.34 2.99
C GLN A 347 10.14 -1.59 2.39
N GLY A 348 9.98 -1.13 1.14
CA GLY A 348 11.00 -0.58 0.26
C GLY A 348 11.03 0.94 0.08
N ARG A 349 10.70 1.74 1.10
CA ARG A 349 10.77 3.20 1.02
C ARG A 349 12.22 3.67 1.05
N ARG A 350 12.63 4.37 -0.01
CA ARG A 350 14.02 4.79 -0.22
C ARG A 350 14.26 6.27 0.06
N ASP A 351 13.23 7.10 -0.03
CA ASP A 351 13.33 8.55 0.19
C ASP A 351 12.45 8.97 1.38
N PRO A 352 12.94 9.80 2.32
CA PRO A 352 12.17 10.23 3.50
C PRO A 352 10.96 11.10 3.14
N ASN A 353 10.96 11.71 1.96
CA ASN A 353 9.88 12.54 1.45
C ASN A 353 8.80 11.74 0.73
N GLN A 354 8.91 10.40 0.65
CA GLN A 354 7.81 9.56 0.20
C GLN A 354 6.77 9.36 1.32
N ASN A 355 5.48 9.41 0.97
CA ASN A 355 4.37 9.10 1.87
C ASN A 355 4.03 7.60 1.95
N THR A 356 4.91 6.72 1.48
CA THR A 356 4.69 5.28 1.37
C THR A 356 4.91 4.50 2.67
N GLY A 357 4.38 3.29 2.76
CA GLY A 357 4.52 2.41 3.90
C GLY A 357 3.34 1.46 4.09
N PHE A 358 3.47 0.57 5.07
CA PHE A 358 2.45 -0.43 5.36
C PHE A 358 1.87 -0.25 6.76
N ALA A 359 0.54 -0.33 6.86
CA ALA A 359 -0.18 -0.34 8.14
C ALA A 359 -1.01 -1.62 8.26
N PHE A 360 -0.74 -2.40 9.31
CA PHE A 360 -1.49 -3.58 9.70
C PHE A 360 -2.40 -3.18 10.86
N HIS A 361 -3.71 -3.13 10.63
CA HIS A 361 -4.68 -2.56 11.56
C HIS A 361 -5.75 -3.58 11.94
N GLY A 362 -5.75 -4.07 13.18
CA GLY A 362 -6.72 -5.10 13.60
C GLY A 362 -6.47 -6.46 12.98
N CYS A 363 -5.27 -6.72 12.48
CA CYS A 363 -4.92 -7.95 11.81
C CYS A 363 -4.69 -9.09 12.82
N VAL A 364 -4.70 -10.32 12.29
CA VAL A 364 -4.23 -11.50 13.00
C VAL A 364 -2.94 -11.95 12.33
N VAL A 365 -1.80 -11.76 13.00
CA VAL A 365 -0.51 -12.30 12.55
C VAL A 365 -0.40 -13.72 13.10
N GLU A 366 -0.84 -14.68 12.29
CA GLU A 366 -0.78 -16.11 12.58
C GLU A 366 0.64 -16.64 12.30
N ALA A 367 1.55 -16.35 13.23
CA ALA A 367 2.90 -16.89 13.22
C ALA A 367 2.94 -18.26 13.92
N ARG A 368 2.69 -19.35 13.19
CA ARG A 368 2.86 -20.73 13.69
C ARG A 368 4.31 -21.22 13.64
N HIS A 369 5.15 -20.50 12.92
CA HIS A 369 6.59 -20.76 12.76
C HIS A 369 7.37 -19.50 13.17
N PRO A 370 8.68 -19.61 13.48
CA PRO A 370 9.52 -18.45 13.82
C PRO A 370 9.40 -17.34 12.76
N THR A 371 8.85 -16.20 13.17
CA THR A 371 8.48 -15.10 12.26
C THR A 371 8.92 -13.76 12.82
N PHE A 372 9.48 -12.91 11.97
CA PHE A 372 9.68 -11.49 12.24
C PHE A 372 8.56 -10.67 11.58
N LEU A 373 8.15 -9.58 12.21
CA LEU A 373 7.18 -8.62 11.66
C LEU A 373 7.69 -7.96 10.37
N GLY A 374 9.02 -7.86 10.21
CA GLY A 374 9.61 -7.42 8.96
C GLY A 374 11.11 -7.21 9.00
N ARG A 375 11.64 -6.77 7.86
CA ARG A 375 13.02 -6.34 7.66
C ARG A 375 13.12 -5.18 6.64
N PRO A 376 14.08 -4.25 6.82
CA PRO A 376 14.11 -3.01 6.05
C PRO A 376 14.76 -3.21 4.68
N TRP A 377 13.94 -3.47 3.66
CA TRP A 377 14.44 -3.63 2.29
C TRP A 377 15.16 -2.38 1.75
N LYS A 378 14.74 -1.19 2.21
CA LYS A 378 15.35 0.11 1.88
C LYS A 378 15.53 0.96 3.15
N PRO A 379 16.40 1.98 3.13
CA PRO A 379 16.81 2.70 4.35
C PRO A 379 15.66 3.33 5.14
N PHE A 380 14.66 3.91 4.48
CA PHE A 380 13.55 4.58 5.14
C PHE A 380 12.32 3.69 5.30
N SER A 381 12.52 2.36 5.37
CA SER A 381 11.46 1.37 5.54
C SER A 381 10.49 1.79 6.66
N ARG A 382 9.19 1.72 6.38
CA ARG A 382 8.13 2.21 7.26
C ARG A 382 6.98 1.21 7.35
N VAL A 383 6.79 0.63 8.52
CA VAL A 383 5.77 -0.37 8.82
C VAL A 383 5.19 -0.09 10.20
N VAL A 384 3.87 -0.12 10.32
CA VAL A 384 3.16 -0.03 11.60
C VAL A 384 2.25 -1.23 11.76
N VAL A 385 2.37 -1.91 12.90
CA VAL A 385 1.48 -2.99 13.32
C VAL A 385 0.71 -2.51 14.53
N MET A 386 -0.60 -2.33 14.38
CA MET A 386 -1.43 -1.70 15.40
C MET A 386 -2.73 -2.44 15.64
N GLU A 387 -3.13 -2.50 16.92
CA GLU A 387 -4.36 -3.11 17.41
C GLU A 387 -4.55 -4.56 16.91
N SER A 388 -3.45 -5.26 16.69
CA SER A 388 -3.42 -6.57 16.02
C SER A 388 -3.07 -7.69 17.00
N TYR A 389 -3.59 -8.89 16.74
CA TYR A 389 -3.18 -10.09 17.45
C TYR A 389 -1.85 -10.61 16.88
N LEU A 390 -0.86 -10.84 17.74
CA LEU A 390 0.44 -11.40 17.39
C LEU A 390 0.58 -12.81 17.98
N GLY A 391 0.67 -13.81 17.10
CA GLY A 391 0.81 -15.22 17.47
C GLY A 391 2.16 -15.58 18.12
N PRO A 392 2.25 -16.77 18.72
CA PRO A 392 3.40 -17.16 19.57
C PRO A 392 4.71 -17.35 18.80
N GLY A 393 4.67 -17.56 17.48
CA GLY A 393 5.86 -17.66 16.64
C GLY A 393 6.52 -16.32 16.32
N VAL A 394 5.88 -15.18 16.64
CA VAL A 394 6.51 -13.87 16.51
C VAL A 394 7.71 -13.81 17.45
N GLN A 395 8.91 -13.61 16.89
CA GLN A 395 10.15 -13.62 17.64
C GLN A 395 10.18 -12.46 18.65
N ALA A 396 10.78 -12.67 19.82
CA ALA A 396 10.89 -11.63 20.85
C ALA A 396 11.55 -10.35 20.33
N ARG A 397 12.58 -10.50 19.47
CA ARG A 397 13.25 -9.39 18.76
C ARG A 397 12.30 -8.58 17.87
N GLY A 398 11.21 -9.19 17.38
CA GLY A 398 10.17 -8.59 16.55
C GLY A 398 10.59 -8.35 15.10
N TRP A 399 11.74 -7.72 14.89
CA TRP A 399 12.21 -7.25 13.58
C TRP A 399 13.60 -7.81 13.27
N LEU A 400 13.89 -8.01 11.98
CA LEU A 400 15.13 -8.63 11.49
C LEU A 400 15.95 -7.64 10.66
N GLU A 401 17.27 -7.65 10.81
CA GLU A 401 18.17 -6.85 9.98
C GLU A 401 18.09 -7.25 8.50
N TRP A 402 18.36 -6.29 7.61
CA TRP A 402 18.63 -6.60 6.21
C TRP A 402 20.09 -7.05 6.04
N ALA A 403 20.31 -8.24 5.49
CA ALA A 403 21.62 -8.87 5.44
C ALA A 403 22.58 -8.28 4.38
N ALA A 404 22.06 -7.58 3.36
CA ALA A 404 22.81 -7.26 2.14
C ALA A 404 23.46 -5.86 2.10
N THR A 405 23.64 -5.20 3.23
CA THR A 405 24.33 -3.90 3.31
C THR A 405 25.61 -4.01 4.13
N GLY A 406 26.66 -3.32 3.69
CA GLY A 406 27.89 -3.15 4.47
C GLY A 406 27.58 -2.55 5.84
N ALA A 407 28.46 -2.74 6.83
CA ALA A 407 28.19 -2.39 8.23
C ALA A 407 27.69 -0.94 8.43
N GLY A 408 28.23 0.02 7.67
CA GLY A 408 27.81 1.44 7.73
C GLY A 408 26.41 1.70 7.18
N GLU A 409 26.09 1.18 6.00
CA GLU A 409 24.75 1.31 5.38
C GLU A 409 23.67 0.61 6.21
N ARG A 410 24.01 -0.51 6.85
CA ARG A 410 23.13 -1.19 7.80
C ARG A 410 22.80 -0.28 8.98
N GLY A 411 23.81 0.30 9.63
CA GLY A 411 23.59 1.22 10.76
C GLY A 411 22.69 2.41 10.37
N ALA A 412 22.92 3.00 9.21
CA ALA A 412 22.10 4.11 8.70
C ALA A 412 20.65 3.71 8.49
N ALA A 413 20.37 2.57 7.84
CA ALA A 413 19.00 2.09 7.64
C ALA A 413 18.26 1.80 8.95
N LEU A 414 18.95 1.22 9.95
CA LEU A 414 18.36 0.96 11.27
C LEU A 414 18.05 2.24 12.05
N ALA A 415 18.74 3.33 11.74
CA ALA A 415 18.49 4.64 12.34
C ALA A 415 17.40 5.44 11.61
N THR A 416 17.17 5.21 10.32
CA THR A 416 16.24 6.00 9.50
C THR A 416 14.91 5.32 9.17
N LEU A 417 14.77 4.01 9.42
CA LEU A 417 13.49 3.31 9.32
C LEU A 417 12.48 3.81 10.38
N PHE A 418 11.20 3.46 10.21
CA PHE A 418 10.17 3.63 11.22
C PHE A 418 9.33 2.36 11.35
N TYR A 419 9.63 1.56 12.37
CA TYR A 419 8.89 0.36 12.73
C TYR A 419 8.14 0.59 14.02
N GLY A 420 6.81 0.67 13.91
CA GLY A 420 5.92 1.02 14.99
C GLY A 420 5.04 -0.15 15.45
N GLU A 421 4.91 -0.32 16.76
CA GLU A 421 3.92 -1.22 17.38
C GLU A 421 2.99 -0.42 18.31
N TYR A 422 1.66 -0.55 18.15
CA TYR A 422 0.67 0.18 18.96
C TYR A 422 -0.47 -0.75 19.40
N GLY A 423 -0.70 -0.91 20.71
CA GLY A 423 -1.88 -1.62 21.22
C GLY A 423 -2.06 -3.07 20.73
N ASN A 424 -0.98 -3.73 20.31
CA ASN A 424 -1.03 -5.13 19.91
C ASN A 424 -1.25 -6.05 21.12
N TYR A 425 -1.79 -7.23 20.88
CA TYR A 425 -2.10 -8.21 21.93
C TYR A 425 -1.79 -9.64 21.48
N GLY A 426 -1.85 -10.59 22.40
CA GLY A 426 -1.48 -11.99 22.15
C GLY A 426 -0.05 -12.32 22.58
N PRO A 427 0.34 -13.60 22.51
CA PRO A 427 1.61 -14.09 23.07
C PRO A 427 2.86 -13.51 22.40
N GLY A 428 2.77 -13.09 21.13
CA GLY A 428 3.88 -12.47 20.38
C GLY A 428 4.00 -10.96 20.56
N ALA A 429 3.11 -10.32 21.32
CA ALA A 429 3.00 -8.86 21.40
C ALA A 429 3.90 -8.21 22.47
N GLY A 430 4.58 -9.00 23.29
CA GLY A 430 5.50 -8.46 24.31
C GLY A 430 6.64 -7.66 23.70
N VAL A 431 6.78 -6.39 24.09
CA VAL A 431 7.77 -5.46 23.51
C VAL A 431 9.12 -5.44 24.24
N ALA A 432 9.22 -6.03 25.44
CA ALA A 432 10.43 -5.96 26.27
C ALA A 432 11.67 -6.59 25.63
N GLY A 433 11.48 -7.59 24.76
CA GLY A 433 12.57 -8.29 24.04
C GLY A 433 12.88 -7.73 22.65
N ARG A 434 12.25 -6.62 22.25
CA ARG A 434 12.37 -6.06 20.91
C ARG A 434 13.77 -5.47 20.67
N VAL A 435 14.11 -5.33 19.40
CA VAL A 435 15.33 -4.65 18.96
C VAL A 435 15.42 -3.22 19.53
N LYS A 436 16.65 -2.73 19.74
CA LYS A 436 16.93 -1.38 20.27
C LYS A 436 17.35 -0.39 19.18
N TRP A 437 16.86 -0.57 17.96
CA TRP A 437 17.22 0.31 16.85
C TRP A 437 16.60 1.69 17.02
N PRO A 438 17.28 2.79 16.64
CA PRO A 438 16.71 4.13 16.75
C PRO A 438 15.39 4.31 15.99
N GLY A 439 15.22 3.61 14.85
CA GLY A 439 13.98 3.62 14.08
C GLY A 439 12.86 2.69 14.58
N TYR A 440 13.08 1.92 15.65
CA TYR A 440 12.03 1.11 16.26
C TYR A 440 11.30 1.90 17.35
N HIS A 441 9.97 1.84 17.34
CA HIS A 441 9.12 2.61 18.24
C HIS A 441 8.00 1.76 18.84
N VAL A 442 7.96 1.68 20.16
CA VAL A 442 6.72 1.38 20.88
C VAL A 442 5.90 2.65 20.88
N ILE A 443 4.81 2.69 20.11
CA ILE A 443 3.98 3.88 19.99
C ILE A 443 3.06 3.92 21.21
N ALA A 444 3.18 4.96 22.03
CA ALA A 444 2.29 5.21 23.16
C ALA A 444 1.16 6.19 22.82
N ASP A 445 1.45 7.20 21.99
CA ASP A 445 0.50 8.23 21.60
C ASP A 445 -0.44 7.76 20.48
N ALA A 446 -1.74 7.76 20.78
CA ALA A 446 -2.80 7.44 19.83
C ALA A 446 -2.83 8.40 18.63
N ALA A 447 -2.39 9.65 18.77
CA ALA A 447 -2.32 10.60 17.66
C ALA A 447 -1.26 10.18 16.62
N VAL A 448 -0.15 9.58 17.05
CA VAL A 448 0.89 9.02 16.18
C VAL A 448 0.34 7.79 15.44
N ALA A 449 -0.26 6.84 16.17
CA ALA A 449 -0.88 5.66 15.56
C ALA A 449 -2.01 6.04 14.60
N GLY A 450 -2.79 7.06 14.95
CA GLY A 450 -3.89 7.61 14.16
C GLY A 450 -3.49 8.04 12.74
N ARG A 451 -2.23 8.41 12.50
CA ARG A 451 -1.72 8.77 11.16
C ARG A 451 -1.67 7.60 10.19
N PHE A 452 -1.58 6.38 10.71
CA PHE A 452 -1.52 5.14 9.92
C PHE A 452 -2.91 4.51 9.70
N THR A 453 -3.98 5.18 10.13
CA THR A 453 -5.36 4.73 9.92
C THR A 453 -5.83 4.95 8.48
N VAL A 454 -6.91 4.28 8.10
CA VAL A 454 -7.52 4.39 6.77
C VAL A 454 -7.83 5.84 6.40
N ARG A 455 -8.36 6.63 7.34
CA ARG A 455 -8.70 8.05 7.12
C ARG A 455 -7.49 8.86 6.68
N ARG A 456 -6.36 8.70 7.37
CA ARG A 456 -5.21 9.61 7.22
C ARG A 456 -4.15 9.08 6.27
N PHE A 457 -3.88 7.77 6.31
CA PHE A 457 -2.76 7.21 5.58
C PHE A 457 -3.04 7.03 4.10
N ILE A 458 -4.29 6.72 3.73
CA ILE A 458 -4.71 6.46 2.34
C ILE A 458 -5.86 7.36 1.89
N ASP A 459 -6.18 8.41 2.64
CA ASP A 459 -7.36 9.28 2.43
C ASP A 459 -8.65 8.47 2.16
N GLY A 460 -8.84 7.40 2.95
CA GLY A 460 -9.80 6.35 2.61
C GLY A 460 -11.25 6.83 2.49
N LEU A 461 -11.62 7.90 3.19
CA LEU A 461 -12.98 8.46 3.11
C LEU A 461 -13.30 9.08 1.74
N ALA A 462 -12.29 9.51 0.99
CA ALA A 462 -12.50 10.12 -0.32
C ALA A 462 -12.86 9.10 -1.40
N TRP A 463 -12.45 7.82 -1.27
CA TRP A 463 -12.58 6.85 -2.35
C TRP A 463 -13.14 5.48 -1.94
N LEU A 464 -12.93 5.01 -0.71
CA LEU A 464 -13.44 3.70 -0.26
C LEU A 464 -14.97 3.60 -0.25
N PRO A 465 -15.76 4.64 0.11
CA PRO A 465 -17.22 4.53 0.06
C PRO A 465 -17.75 4.14 -1.33
N ALA A 466 -17.11 4.65 -2.39
CA ALA A 466 -17.48 4.33 -3.77
C ALA A 466 -17.22 2.85 -4.11
N THR A 467 -16.31 2.17 -3.40
CA THR A 467 -15.98 0.75 -3.62
C THR A 467 -17.09 -0.18 -3.14
N GLY A 468 -17.86 0.22 -2.11
CA GLY A 468 -18.83 -0.63 -1.41
C GLY A 468 -18.21 -1.54 -0.34
N VAL A 469 -16.90 -1.43 -0.09
CA VAL A 469 -16.21 -2.16 0.97
C VAL A 469 -16.44 -1.48 2.31
N THR A 470 -16.75 -2.26 3.35
CA THR A 470 -16.83 -1.75 4.73
C THR A 470 -15.44 -1.61 5.34
N PHE A 471 -15.15 -0.49 5.96
CA PHE A 471 -13.88 -0.23 6.64
C PHE A 471 -14.14 0.54 7.93
N THR A 472 -13.18 0.52 8.85
CA THR A 472 -13.15 1.52 9.93
C THR A 472 -12.07 2.55 9.63
N ALA A 473 -12.45 3.83 9.71
CA ALA A 473 -11.64 4.93 9.24
C ALA A 473 -10.48 5.27 10.19
N ASP A 474 -10.74 5.17 11.49
CA ASP A 474 -9.83 5.59 12.57
C ASP A 474 -9.44 4.38 13.46
N LEU A 475 -8.69 4.60 14.55
CA LEU A 475 -8.34 3.54 15.52
C LEU A 475 -9.62 2.88 16.10
N PHE A 476 -9.52 1.61 16.50
CA PHE A 476 -10.61 0.95 17.20
C PHE A 476 -10.74 1.59 18.59
N ARG A 477 -11.70 2.52 18.73
CA ARG A 477 -12.00 3.16 20.01
C ARG A 477 -12.10 2.09 21.10
N LYS A 478 -11.43 2.35 22.24
CA LYS A 478 -11.84 1.74 23.50
C LYS A 478 -13.12 2.39 24.00
#